data_AF-A0A8S3I1T6-F1
#
_entry.id   AF-A0A8S3I1T6-F1
#
_cell.length_a   1.000
_cell.length_b   1.000
_cell.length_c   1.000
_cell.angle_alpha   90.00
_cell.angle_beta   90.00
_cell.angle_gamma   90.00
#
_symmetry.space_group_name_H-M   'P 1'
#
loop_
_entity.id
_entity.type
_entity.pdbx_description
1 polymer ?
#
loop_
_entity_poly.entity_id
_entity_poly.type
_entity_poly.pdbx_seq_one_letter_code
_entity_poly.pdbx_strand_id
1 'polypeptide(L)'
;KLLTMLPTEEEKNRIIEAQMASTDIPLGNAEQFLLTLASVVELEARLKLWLFKLDFDNIELEIAEPLMDLKNGMKILKDNKTFRHIMEVLLAVGNYLNGVESIGFQLDYLSKVPEVKDTIQKHSLLFHVCNIVVEKYPETSDFYSEIGEITRCSKVDFDELEQKLIKVESDCRASFDHLRAISKHETPQVKT
;
A
#
# COMPACT_ATOMS: atom_id res chain seq x y z
N LYS A 1 -17.41 7.35 12.70
CA LYS A 1 -18.69 7.20 13.43
C LYS A 1 -19.57 8.45 13.34
N LEU A 2 -19.06 9.68 13.44
CA LEU A 2 -19.91 10.88 13.33
C LEU A 2 -20.52 11.08 11.94
N LEU A 3 -19.79 10.75 10.86
CA LEU A 3 -20.31 10.84 9.48
C LEU A 3 -21.56 9.98 9.24
N THR A 4 -21.76 8.90 10.00
CA THR A 4 -22.93 8.02 9.86
C THR A 4 -24.09 8.44 10.77
N MET A 5 -23.93 9.55 11.51
CA MET A 5 -24.91 10.07 12.48
C MET A 5 -25.37 11.50 12.12
N LEU A 6 -25.01 11.99 10.94
CA LEU A 6 -25.46 13.30 10.47
C LEU A 6 -26.97 13.25 10.20
N PRO A 7 -27.77 14.15 10.80
CA PRO A 7 -29.20 14.21 10.52
C PRO A 7 -29.43 14.65 9.08
N THR A 8 -30.46 14.09 8.45
CA THR A 8 -31.00 14.61 7.19
C THR A 8 -31.70 15.95 7.42
N GLU A 9 -31.84 16.76 6.37
CA GLU A 9 -32.58 18.02 6.46
C GLU A 9 -34.05 17.80 6.88
N GLU A 10 -34.65 16.67 6.47
CA GLU A 10 -36.01 16.29 6.88
C GLU A 10 -36.10 16.01 8.39
N GLU A 11 -35.17 15.23 8.94
CA GLU A 11 -35.09 14.94 10.38
C GLU A 11 -34.86 16.22 11.19
N LYS A 12 -33.94 17.07 10.73
CA LYS A 12 -33.68 18.38 11.34
C LYS A 12 -34.93 19.25 11.38
N ASN A 13 -35.65 19.37 10.27
CA ASN A 13 -36.86 20.18 10.20
C ASN A 13 -37.96 19.65 11.13
N ARG A 14 -38.17 18.33 11.17
CA ARG A 14 -39.15 17.72 12.09
C ARG A 14 -38.82 17.98 13.55
N ILE A 15 -37.55 17.91 13.94
CA ILE A 15 -37.13 18.18 15.32
C ILE A 15 -37.38 19.66 15.66
N ILE A 16 -37.09 20.58 14.74
CA ILE A 16 -37.34 22.01 14.93
C ILE A 16 -38.85 22.31 15.04
N GLU A 17 -39.67 21.73 14.15
CA GLU A 17 -41.13 21.88 14.18
C GLU A 17 -41.73 21.36 15.50
N ALA A 18 -41.29 20.19 15.96
CA ALA A 18 -41.72 19.63 17.24
C ALA A 18 -41.34 20.53 18.42
N GLN A 19 -40.14 21.09 18.41
CA GLN A 19 -39.68 22.03 19.45
C GLN A 19 -40.47 23.35 19.44
N MET A 20 -40.87 23.82 18.26
CA MET A 20 -41.70 25.02 18.11
C MET A 20 -43.16 24.78 18.52
N ALA A 21 -43.69 23.59 18.28
CA ALA A 21 -45.06 23.22 18.63
C ALA A 21 -45.24 22.97 20.14
N SER A 22 -44.18 22.53 20.84
CA SER A 22 -44.21 22.19 22.26
C SER A 22 -43.05 22.82 23.03
N THR A 23 -43.04 24.15 23.12
CA THR A 23 -41.94 24.90 23.76
C THR A 23 -41.70 24.55 25.23
N ASP A 24 -42.71 24.03 25.91
CA ASP A 24 -42.67 23.66 27.33
C ASP A 24 -42.10 22.24 27.57
N ILE A 25 -41.92 21.44 26.52
CA ILE A 25 -41.40 20.07 26.60
C ILE A 25 -39.98 20.05 26.03
N PRO A 26 -38.95 19.67 26.81
CA PRO A 26 -37.58 19.61 26.31
C PRO A 26 -37.40 18.43 25.34
N LEU A 27 -36.56 18.63 24.32
CA LEU A 27 -36.07 17.55 23.45
C LEU A 27 -35.35 16.46 24.25
N GLY A 28 -35.46 15.21 23.79
CA GLY A 28 -34.65 14.12 24.29
C GLY A 28 -33.18 14.26 23.91
N ASN A 29 -32.32 13.46 24.54
CA ASN A 29 -30.87 13.52 24.35
C ASN A 29 -30.46 13.26 22.90
N ALA A 30 -31.20 12.41 22.17
CA ALA A 30 -30.90 12.09 20.77
C ALA A 30 -31.21 13.28 19.85
N GLU A 31 -32.36 13.92 20.01
CA GLU A 31 -32.74 15.09 19.22
C GLU A 31 -31.83 16.28 19.51
N GLN A 32 -31.47 16.51 20.78
CA GLN A 32 -30.49 17.53 21.16
C GLN A 32 -29.12 17.28 20.52
N PHE A 33 -28.68 16.02 20.48
CA PHE A 33 -27.42 15.64 19.83
C PHE A 33 -27.45 15.92 18.32
N LEU A 34 -28.53 15.53 17.62
CA LEU A 34 -28.68 15.79 16.19
C LEU A 34 -28.73 17.29 15.87
N LEU A 35 -29.46 18.10 16.66
CA LEU A 35 -29.45 19.56 16.50
C LEU A 35 -28.07 20.16 16.76
N THR A 36 -27.33 19.63 17.74
CA THR A 36 -25.96 20.07 18.03
C THR A 36 -25.05 19.79 16.83
N LEU A 37 -25.14 18.60 16.23
CA LEU A 37 -24.40 18.29 14.99
C LEU A 37 -24.81 19.23 13.84
N ALA A 38 -26.11 19.43 13.63
CA ALA A 38 -26.64 20.29 12.58
C ALA A 38 -26.27 21.78 12.74
N SER A 39 -25.92 22.22 13.96
CA SER A 39 -25.50 23.60 14.24
C SER A 39 -24.12 23.94 13.68
N VAL A 40 -23.28 22.92 13.42
CA VAL A 40 -21.94 23.12 12.89
C VAL A 40 -22.00 23.31 11.38
N VAL A 41 -21.60 24.49 10.91
CA VAL A 41 -21.58 24.84 9.49
C VAL A 41 -20.60 23.93 8.73
N GLU A 42 -21.08 23.34 7.63
CA GLU A 42 -20.31 22.44 6.77
C GLU A 42 -19.70 21.24 7.53
N LEU A 43 -20.41 20.73 8.54
CA LEU A 43 -19.91 19.64 9.41
C LEU A 43 -19.45 18.42 8.60
N GLU A 44 -20.20 18.00 7.58
CA GLU A 44 -19.83 16.85 6.76
C GLU A 44 -18.48 17.07 6.07
N ALA A 45 -18.28 18.22 5.43
CA ALA A 45 -17.03 18.58 4.77
C ALA A 45 -15.86 18.66 5.77
N ARG A 46 -16.09 19.22 6.97
CA ARG A 46 -15.08 19.27 8.04
C ARG A 46 -14.68 17.88 8.52
N LEU A 47 -15.66 17.00 8.76
CA LEU A 47 -15.42 15.64 9.22
C LEU A 47 -14.68 14.80 8.16
N LYS A 48 -15.04 14.93 6.88
CA LYS A 48 -14.32 14.26 5.76
C LYS A 48 -12.88 14.74 5.65
N LEU A 49 -12.66 16.06 5.75
CA LEU A 49 -11.33 16.65 5.73
C LEU A 49 -10.46 16.18 6.91
N TRP A 50 -11.03 16.12 8.11
CA TRP A 50 -10.33 15.64 9.29
C TRP A 50 -9.98 14.16 9.19
N LEU A 51 -10.90 13.33 8.69
CA LEU A 51 -10.64 11.92 8.47
C LEU A 51 -9.46 11.74 7.51
N PHE A 52 -9.50 12.40 6.35
CA PHE A 52 -8.40 12.39 5.39
C PHE A 52 -7.09 12.83 6.04
N LYS A 53 -7.09 13.96 6.76
CA LYS A 53 -5.88 14.49 7.41
C LYS A 53 -5.30 13.56 8.47
N LEU A 54 -6.14 12.88 9.26
CA LEU A 54 -5.70 11.99 10.32
C LEU A 54 -5.09 10.69 9.76
N ASP A 55 -5.61 10.21 8.63
CA ASP A 55 -5.19 8.94 8.04
C ASP A 55 -4.07 9.12 7.00
N PHE A 56 -3.87 10.33 6.45
CA PHE A 56 -2.98 10.59 5.32
C PHE A 56 -1.56 10.05 5.51
N ASP A 57 -0.90 10.39 6.61
CA ASP A 57 0.50 9.99 6.85
C ASP A 57 0.65 8.46 6.89
N ASN A 58 -0.33 7.75 7.45
CA ASN A 58 -0.32 6.29 7.49
C ASN A 58 -0.52 5.70 6.09
N ILE A 59 -1.48 6.24 5.32
CA ILE A 59 -1.74 5.75 3.97
C ILE A 59 -0.56 6.05 3.04
N GLU A 60 0.08 7.21 3.19
CA GLU A 60 1.30 7.55 2.46
C GLU A 60 2.39 6.51 2.72
N LEU A 61 2.66 6.16 3.99
CA LEU A 61 3.65 5.14 4.35
C LEU A 61 3.30 3.76 3.79
N GLU A 62 2.03 3.34 3.92
CA GLU A 62 1.55 2.06 3.38
C GLU A 62 1.76 1.94 1.86
N ILE A 63 1.75 3.07 1.14
CA ILE A 63 2.00 3.10 -0.30
C ILE A 63 3.49 3.22 -0.62
N ALA A 64 4.19 4.12 0.08
CA ALA A 64 5.57 4.49 -0.24
C ALA A 64 6.55 3.36 0.09
N GLU A 65 6.38 2.67 1.22
CA GLU A 65 7.31 1.61 1.64
C GLU A 65 7.39 0.45 0.63
N PRO A 66 6.28 -0.15 0.17
CA PRO A 66 6.32 -1.19 -0.86
C PRO A 66 6.98 -0.75 -2.17
N LEU A 67 6.71 0.48 -2.62
CA LEU A 67 7.31 1.02 -3.84
C LEU A 67 8.81 1.26 -3.70
N MET A 68 9.25 1.69 -2.51
CA MET A 68 10.66 1.88 -2.21
C MET A 68 11.39 0.54 -2.12
N ASP A 69 10.79 -0.47 -1.49
CA ASP A 69 11.30 -1.84 -1.48
C ASP A 69 11.40 -2.42 -2.88
N LEU A 70 10.39 -2.24 -3.74
CA LEU A 70 10.44 -2.66 -5.14
C LEU A 70 11.61 -2.00 -5.87
N LYS A 71 11.74 -0.67 -5.77
CA LYS A 71 12.81 0.10 -6.41
C LYS A 71 14.19 -0.34 -5.94
N ASN A 72 14.38 -0.46 -4.63
CA ASN A 72 15.65 -0.86 -4.04
C ASN A 72 15.99 -2.31 -4.37
N GLY A 73 15.00 -3.20 -4.31
CA GLY A 73 15.14 -4.61 -4.68
C GLY A 73 15.60 -4.78 -6.12
N MET A 74 15.04 -4.03 -7.07
CA MET A 74 15.51 -4.04 -8.47
C MET A 74 16.96 -3.60 -8.59
N LYS A 75 17.37 -2.57 -7.84
CA LYS A 75 18.76 -2.11 -7.82
C LYS A 75 19.69 -3.16 -7.23
N ILE A 76 19.30 -3.77 -6.11
CA ILE A 76 20.02 -4.87 -5.48
C ILE A 76 20.24 -5.99 -6.49
N LEU A 77 19.18 -6.53 -7.11
CA LEU A 77 19.32 -7.63 -8.08
C LEU A 77 20.25 -7.28 -9.25
N LYS A 78 20.21 -6.03 -9.74
CA LYS A 78 21.05 -5.57 -10.85
C LYS A 78 22.55 -5.55 -10.49
N ASP A 79 22.86 -5.08 -9.28
CA ASP A 79 24.24 -4.81 -8.85
C ASP A 79 24.81 -5.93 -7.97
N ASN A 80 23.99 -6.91 -7.57
CA ASN A 80 24.37 -8.01 -6.68
C ASN A 80 25.32 -9.01 -7.39
N LYS A 81 26.53 -9.13 -6.86
CA LYS A 81 27.57 -10.04 -7.37
C LYS A 81 27.24 -11.50 -7.14
N THR A 82 26.77 -11.84 -5.94
CA THR A 82 26.38 -13.21 -5.58
C THR A 82 25.31 -13.74 -6.52
N PHE A 83 24.24 -12.96 -6.75
CA PHE A 83 23.18 -13.28 -7.71
C PHE A 83 23.73 -13.50 -9.11
N ARG A 84 24.62 -12.62 -9.58
CA ARG A 84 25.26 -12.75 -10.89
C ARG A 84 26.03 -14.06 -11.03
N HIS A 85 26.84 -14.42 -10.04
CA HIS A 85 27.59 -15.68 -10.05
C HIS A 85 26.67 -16.91 -10.00
N ILE A 86 25.58 -16.86 -9.24
CA ILE A 86 24.55 -17.91 -9.25
C ILE A 86 23.95 -18.08 -10.65
N MET A 87 23.56 -16.99 -11.31
CA MET A 87 23.01 -17.04 -12.68
C MET A 87 24.03 -17.57 -13.69
N GLU A 88 25.30 -17.15 -13.57
CA GLU A 88 26.38 -17.57 -14.46
C GLU A 88 26.68 -19.07 -14.34
N VAL A 89 26.80 -19.57 -13.11
CA VAL A 89 27.00 -21.01 -12.87
C VAL A 89 25.81 -21.81 -13.37
N LEU A 90 24.58 -21.36 -13.08
CA LEU A 90 23.38 -22.05 -13.52
C LEU A 90 23.28 -22.09 -15.05
N LEU A 91 23.61 -21.01 -15.75
CA LEU A 91 23.66 -20.96 -17.21
C LEU A 91 24.72 -21.93 -17.76
N ALA A 92 25.93 -21.91 -17.21
CA ALA A 92 27.03 -22.78 -17.65
C ALA A 92 26.69 -24.26 -17.46
N VAL A 93 26.14 -24.63 -16.30
CA VAL A 93 25.71 -26.00 -16.01
C VAL A 93 24.55 -26.40 -16.92
N GLY A 94 23.55 -25.53 -17.10
CA GLY A 94 22.43 -25.78 -18.00
C GLY A 94 22.85 -25.99 -19.46
N ASN A 95 23.77 -25.17 -19.97
CA ASN A 95 24.35 -25.32 -21.30
C ASN A 95 25.10 -26.66 -21.44
N TYR A 96 25.92 -27.01 -20.45
CA TYR A 96 26.65 -28.27 -20.45
C TYR A 96 25.73 -29.49 -20.43
N LEU A 97 24.73 -29.51 -19.53
CA LEU A 97 23.82 -30.64 -19.37
C LEU A 97 22.90 -30.84 -20.59
N ASN A 98 22.47 -29.75 -21.22
CA ASN A 98 21.56 -29.81 -22.36
C ASN A 98 22.28 -29.84 -23.72
N GLY A 99 23.60 -29.64 -23.75
CA GLY A 99 24.38 -29.57 -24.98
C GLY A 99 23.99 -28.39 -25.89
N VAL A 100 23.65 -27.25 -25.29
CA VAL A 100 23.22 -26.04 -26.00
C VAL A 100 24.12 -24.85 -25.63
N GLU A 101 24.11 -23.81 -26.47
CA GLU A 101 24.82 -22.55 -26.23
C GLU A 101 23.82 -21.41 -26.05
N SER A 102 23.13 -21.39 -24.91
CA SER A 102 22.23 -20.29 -24.55
C SER A 102 23.00 -19.14 -23.91
N ILE A 103 22.57 -17.91 -24.18
CA ILE A 103 23.11 -16.69 -23.54
C ILE A 103 22.35 -16.27 -22.27
N GLY A 104 21.27 -16.98 -21.94
CA GLY A 104 20.41 -16.72 -20.79
C GLY A 104 19.25 -17.71 -20.72
N PHE A 105 18.47 -17.61 -19.65
CA PHE A 105 17.27 -18.41 -19.41
C PHE A 105 16.20 -17.54 -18.73
N GLN A 106 14.95 -17.97 -18.76
CA GLN A 106 13.85 -17.25 -18.09
C GLN A 106 13.92 -17.49 -16.57
N LEU A 107 13.71 -16.43 -15.77
CA LEU A 107 13.89 -16.47 -14.30
C LEU A 107 12.96 -17.45 -13.59
N ASP A 108 11.79 -17.73 -14.15
CA ASP A 108 10.84 -18.75 -13.71
C ASP A 108 11.44 -20.16 -13.68
N TYR A 109 12.53 -20.41 -14.43
CA TYR A 109 13.29 -21.65 -14.32
C TYR A 109 13.93 -21.86 -12.93
N LEU A 110 14.22 -20.79 -12.18
CA LEU A 110 14.79 -20.89 -10.83
C LEU A 110 13.93 -21.74 -9.88
N SER A 111 12.60 -21.76 -10.09
CA SER A 111 11.67 -22.60 -9.33
C SER A 111 11.87 -24.10 -9.56
N LYS A 112 12.42 -24.50 -10.72
CA LYS A 112 12.61 -25.90 -11.14
C LYS A 112 13.99 -26.44 -10.74
N VAL A 113 14.96 -25.57 -10.45
CA VAL A 113 16.34 -25.94 -10.09
C VAL A 113 16.40 -26.91 -8.88
N PRO A 114 15.58 -26.76 -7.82
CA PRO A 114 15.56 -27.71 -6.71
C PRO A 114 14.99 -29.09 -7.08
N GLU A 115 14.21 -29.19 -8.17
CA GLU A 115 13.51 -30.41 -8.58
C GLU A 115 14.40 -31.35 -9.41
N VAL A 116 15.36 -30.79 -10.15
CA VAL A 116 16.32 -31.56 -10.94
C VAL A 116 17.30 -32.23 -9.99
N LYS A 117 17.41 -33.56 -10.03
CA LYS A 117 18.27 -34.35 -9.15
C LYS A 117 19.34 -35.11 -9.92
N ASP A 118 20.51 -35.25 -9.31
CA ASP A 118 21.52 -36.16 -9.84
C ASP A 118 21.05 -37.63 -9.79
N THR A 119 21.73 -38.48 -10.55
CA THR A 119 21.37 -39.90 -10.68
C THR A 119 21.92 -40.77 -9.57
N ILE A 120 22.95 -40.31 -8.84
CA ILE A 120 23.77 -41.12 -7.93
C ILE A 120 23.36 -40.90 -6.47
N GLN A 121 23.51 -39.69 -5.96
CA GLN A 121 23.26 -39.30 -4.56
C GLN A 121 21.89 -38.63 -4.36
N LYS A 122 21.18 -38.34 -5.46
CA LYS A 122 19.87 -37.65 -5.47
C LYS A 122 19.93 -36.23 -4.89
N HIS A 123 21.09 -35.58 -4.90
CA HIS A 123 21.18 -34.15 -4.59
C HIS A 123 20.56 -33.33 -5.71
N SER A 124 19.97 -32.19 -5.35
CA SER A 124 19.37 -31.28 -6.31
C SER A 124 20.43 -30.52 -7.11
N LEU A 125 20.07 -30.04 -8.31
CA LEU A 125 20.91 -29.14 -9.08
C LEU A 125 21.23 -27.88 -8.27
N LEU A 126 20.29 -27.40 -7.45
CA LEU A 126 20.52 -26.29 -6.52
C LEU A 126 21.70 -26.57 -5.59
N PHE A 127 21.78 -27.76 -4.99
CA PHE A 127 22.89 -28.13 -4.12
C PHE A 127 24.23 -28.06 -4.86
N HIS A 128 24.30 -28.63 -6.06
CA HIS A 128 25.51 -28.62 -6.88
C HIS A 128 25.91 -27.20 -7.29
N VAL A 129 24.94 -26.37 -7.71
CA VAL A 129 25.18 -24.96 -8.07
C VAL A 129 25.72 -24.18 -6.87
N CYS A 130 25.11 -24.30 -5.69
CA CYS A 130 25.60 -23.63 -4.49
C CYS A 130 27.05 -24.01 -4.16
N ASN A 131 27.39 -25.30 -4.23
CA ASN A 131 28.76 -25.75 -3.97
C ASN A 131 29.76 -25.18 -4.98
N ILE A 132 29.42 -25.19 -6.27
CA ILE A 132 30.28 -24.64 -7.32
C ILE A 132 30.46 -23.13 -7.14
N VAL A 133 29.41 -22.39 -6.77
CA VAL A 133 29.49 -20.95 -6.51
C VAL A 133 30.44 -20.68 -5.34
N VAL A 134 30.29 -21.39 -4.22
CA VAL A 134 31.15 -21.21 -3.05
C VAL A 134 32.61 -21.57 -3.35
N GLU A 135 32.85 -22.62 -4.15
CA GLU A 135 34.20 -23.05 -4.53
C GLU A 135 34.88 -22.07 -5.51
N LYS A 136 34.16 -21.62 -6.53
CA LYS A 136 34.74 -20.76 -7.60
C LYS A 136 34.75 -19.28 -7.26
N TYR A 137 33.79 -18.82 -6.45
CA TYR A 137 33.58 -17.41 -6.12
C TYR A 137 33.52 -17.25 -4.60
N PRO A 138 34.64 -17.44 -3.88
CA PRO A 138 34.68 -17.38 -2.41
C PRO A 138 34.35 -15.99 -1.84
N GLU A 139 34.36 -14.95 -2.68
CA GLU A 139 33.92 -13.59 -2.34
C GLU A 139 32.39 -13.42 -2.31
N THR A 140 31.64 -14.44 -2.75
CA THR A 140 30.19 -14.46 -2.60
C THR A 140 29.78 -14.57 -1.15
N SER A 141 28.57 -14.12 -0.87
CA SER A 141 27.99 -13.99 0.46
C SER A 141 26.73 -14.85 0.58
N ASP A 142 26.07 -14.78 1.73
CA ASP A 142 24.72 -15.31 1.88
C ASP A 142 23.73 -14.45 1.09
N PHE A 143 23.33 -14.94 -0.09
CA PHE A 143 22.38 -14.25 -0.97
C PHE A 143 21.06 -13.92 -0.27
N TYR A 144 20.59 -14.77 0.65
CA TYR A 144 19.32 -14.54 1.34
C TYR A 144 19.36 -13.26 2.19
N SER A 145 20.49 -13.02 2.85
CA SER A 145 20.72 -11.80 3.63
C SER A 145 20.81 -10.54 2.77
N GLU A 146 21.04 -10.65 1.45
CA GLU A 146 21.20 -9.51 0.54
C GLU A 146 19.91 -9.08 -0.17
N ILE A 147 18.82 -9.85 -0.06
CA ILE A 147 17.58 -9.63 -0.83
C ILE A 147 16.36 -9.33 0.05
N GLY A 148 16.57 -8.67 1.19
CA GLY A 148 15.51 -8.35 2.15
C GLY A 148 14.35 -7.56 1.53
N GLU A 149 14.67 -6.55 0.72
CA GLU A 149 13.72 -5.71 -0.02
C GLU A 149 12.86 -6.55 -0.97
N ILE A 150 13.48 -7.45 -1.74
CA ILE A 150 12.77 -8.36 -2.65
C ILE A 150 11.85 -9.30 -1.86
N THR A 151 12.29 -9.79 -0.70
CA THR A 151 11.51 -10.69 0.15
C THR A 151 10.29 -10.01 0.77
N ARG A 152 10.39 -8.71 1.09
CA ARG A 152 9.23 -7.92 1.52
C ARG A 152 8.31 -7.62 0.34
N CYS A 153 8.88 -7.18 -0.77
CA CYS A 153 8.18 -6.89 -2.02
C CYS A 153 7.39 -8.10 -2.56
N SER A 154 7.89 -9.33 -2.39
CA SER A 154 7.21 -10.54 -2.88
C SER A 154 5.90 -10.86 -2.16
N LYS A 155 5.61 -10.16 -1.05
CA LYS A 155 4.38 -10.34 -0.24
C LYS A 155 3.37 -9.23 -0.48
N VAL A 156 3.70 -8.25 -1.31
CA VAL A 156 2.85 -7.09 -1.60
C VAL A 156 1.83 -7.48 -2.67
N ASP A 157 0.57 -7.17 -2.41
CA ASP A 157 -0.47 -7.15 -3.43
C ASP A 157 -0.43 -5.79 -4.14
N PHE A 158 0.10 -5.79 -5.37
CA PHE A 158 0.24 -4.58 -6.15
C PHE A 158 -1.08 -4.06 -6.73
N ASP A 159 -2.08 -4.92 -6.89
CA ASP A 159 -3.41 -4.50 -7.33
C ASP A 159 -4.09 -3.73 -6.18
N GLU A 160 -3.99 -4.24 -4.95
CA GLU A 160 -4.47 -3.50 -3.76
C GLU A 160 -3.74 -2.17 -3.58
N LEU A 161 -2.41 -2.17 -3.74
CA LEU A 161 -1.57 -0.97 -3.64
C LEU A 161 -1.99 0.11 -4.65
N GLU A 162 -2.27 -0.29 -5.89
CA GLU A 162 -2.76 0.61 -6.93
C GLU A 162 -4.13 1.20 -6.55
N GLN A 163 -5.06 0.38 -6.05
CA GLN A 163 -6.36 0.88 -5.58
C GLN A 163 -6.21 1.88 -4.43
N LYS A 164 -5.30 1.63 -3.48
CA LYS A 164 -5.01 2.57 -2.39
C LYS A 164 -4.48 3.90 -2.94
N LEU A 165 -3.56 3.86 -3.89
CA LEU A 165 -3.00 5.06 -4.52
C LEU A 165 -4.08 5.89 -5.24
N ILE A 166 -4.92 5.25 -6.05
CA ILE A 166 -6.04 5.91 -6.75
C ILE A 166 -6.99 6.56 -5.73
N LYS A 167 -7.30 5.84 -4.64
CA LYS A 167 -8.18 6.35 -3.59
C LYS A 167 -7.58 7.58 -2.90
N VAL A 168 -6.31 7.57 -2.53
CA VAL A 168 -5.64 8.73 -1.91
C VAL A 168 -5.64 9.92 -2.85
N GLU A 169 -5.40 9.72 -4.15
CA GLU A 169 -5.46 10.81 -5.12
C GLU A 169 -6.87 11.43 -5.17
N SER A 170 -7.90 10.59 -5.23
CA SER A 170 -9.30 11.02 -5.22
C SER A 170 -9.66 11.76 -3.94
N ASP A 171 -9.31 11.22 -2.77
CA ASP A 171 -9.59 11.81 -1.46
C ASP A 171 -8.84 13.13 -1.28
N CYS A 172 -7.60 13.22 -1.76
CA CYS A 172 -6.82 14.46 -1.78
C CYS A 172 -7.50 15.53 -2.63
N ARG A 173 -7.98 15.19 -3.84
CA ARG A 173 -8.75 16.12 -4.70
C ARG A 173 -10.03 16.58 -4.00
N ALA A 174 -10.80 15.66 -3.42
CA ALA A 174 -12.02 15.97 -2.68
C ALA A 174 -11.75 16.86 -1.45
N SER A 175 -10.59 16.71 -0.79
CA SER A 175 -10.21 17.54 0.34
C SER A 175 -10.15 19.04 -0.01
N PHE A 176 -9.72 19.39 -1.23
CA PHE A 176 -9.73 20.77 -1.72
C PHE A 176 -11.16 21.32 -1.90
N ASP A 177 -12.08 20.49 -2.38
CA ASP A 177 -13.49 20.87 -2.51
C ASP A 177 -14.14 21.07 -1.13
N HIS A 178 -13.83 20.22 -0.17
CA HIS A 178 -14.27 20.38 1.22
C HIS A 178 -13.72 21.67 1.85
N LEU A 179 -12.43 21.95 1.67
CA LEU A 179 -11.82 23.22 2.09
C LEU A 179 -12.52 24.43 1.45
N ARG A 180 -12.82 24.35 0.15
CA ARG A 180 -13.53 25.42 -0.56
C ARG A 180 -14.94 25.63 0.01
N ALA A 181 -15.69 24.56 0.29
CA ALA A 181 -17.03 24.66 0.89
C ALA A 181 -17.00 25.33 2.27
N ILE A 182 -16.04 24.95 3.12
CA ILE A 182 -15.84 25.54 4.45
C ILE A 182 -15.48 27.02 4.33
N SER A 183 -14.53 27.37 3.46
CA SER A 183 -14.01 28.74 3.33
C SER A 183 -15.08 29.77 2.92
N LYS A 184 -16.08 29.39 2.11
CA LYS A 184 -17.21 30.26 1.73
C LYS A 184 -17.97 30.82 2.92
N HIS A 185 -18.00 30.10 4.03
CA HIS A 185 -18.74 30.45 5.24
C HIS A 185 -17.85 31.07 6.33
N GLU A 186 -16.53 31.10 6.15
CA GLU A 186 -15.57 31.66 7.11
C GLU A 186 -15.05 33.06 6.72
N THR A 187 -15.30 33.53 5.49
CA THR A 187 -15.00 34.92 5.11
C THR A 187 -15.81 35.91 5.96
N PRO A 188 -15.18 36.81 6.74
CA PRO A 188 -15.91 37.85 7.44
C PRO A 188 -16.53 38.79 6.40
N GLN A 189 -17.84 39.03 6.49
CA GLN A 189 -18.41 40.24 5.89
C GLN A 189 -17.75 41.43 6.61
N VAL A 190 -16.74 42.03 5.98
CA VAL A 190 -16.22 43.34 6.38
C VAL A 190 -17.38 44.32 6.19
N LYS A 191 -18.10 44.59 7.28
CA LYS A 191 -19.11 45.66 7.32
C LYS A 191 -18.35 46.97 7.10
N THR A 192 -18.53 47.54 5.92
CA THR A 192 -18.12 48.91 5.58
C THR A 192 -19.22 49.87 6.02
#